data_AF-A0A6L7HN74-F1
#
_entry.id   AF-A0A6L7HN74-F1
#
_cell.length_a   1.000
_cell.length_b   1.000
_cell.length_c   1.000
_cell.angle_alpha   90.00
_cell.angle_beta   90.00
_cell.angle_gamma   90.00
#
_symmetry.space_group_name_H-M   'P 1'
#
loop_
_entity.id
_entity.type
_entity.pdbx_description
1 polymer ?
#
loop_
_entity_poly.entity_id
_entity_poly.type
_entity_poly.pdbx_seq_one_letter_code
_entity_poly.pdbx_strand_id
1 'polypeptide(L)'
;MKKVLVIAHIFPPLGGSGVQRTLKFIKYLREYNYEPIVVTVGESDFLFKDTSLLKEVPEDINIIRVDEPEAIQKEVLEKTVELYKSLIKEVPILTEYISILKNNLNQLNQVVLPDQYIFWAMHVIEKIQEEIDLNNIDLVYTTSGPYSDHVVGYYYKNKFNKPWVCDFRDEWSNNPYFNYNKDEIMFKIIKSMEETFVQTADLILTTTPLATENYRRIFSLPTDKVVTITNGYDELDFSKIVKKVKMNEKFTIVHNGMLYMIRTPRTFLLALASLIEKGAIDKGKVQVQFSFTENREQWLLESRQLGLEECVTFSDYTEHSVSLQKASEATVLLLIVGPGEKNKSVYPGKIFEYLRLGKPIISLSPIGGVVDTLIQQTKRGYNVDFDNIRGIEQSILQLYKKWEKSRSEDLPVSAEIRRYERKQLTGKLAKQFDKAIVISQDKDNEQIQLALIREDIRQLINQGMISQAKYLISEYEKTFPITSEIYQMKGIVAFSENNYLDAENFFKLALKLYHFDVDALFNLGYLYEVQEQYDRAVQNYNLALEYCDDELLKEELHSKIRFIQSN
;
A
#
# COMPACT_ATOMS: atom_id res chain seq x y z
N MET A 1 4.62 -7.31 -25.61
CA MET A 1 4.68 -6.57 -24.34
C MET A 1 3.61 -7.10 -23.41
N LYS A 2 3.91 -7.25 -22.12
CA LYS A 2 2.92 -7.63 -21.10
C LYS A 2 2.03 -6.43 -20.79
N LYS A 3 0.73 -6.60 -20.61
CA LYS A 3 -0.20 -5.52 -20.29
C LYS A 3 -0.43 -5.43 -18.79
N VAL A 4 -0.23 -4.24 -18.23
CA VAL A 4 -0.50 -3.95 -16.82
C VAL A 4 -1.67 -2.97 -16.71
N LEU A 5 -2.69 -3.37 -15.97
CA LEU A 5 -3.80 -2.50 -15.60
C LEU A 5 -3.41 -1.70 -14.37
N VAL A 6 -3.23 -0.39 -14.54
CA VAL A 6 -2.78 0.53 -13.49
C VAL A 6 -3.97 1.30 -12.96
N ILE A 7 -4.37 1.02 -11.72
CA ILE A 7 -5.41 1.77 -11.01
C ILE A 7 -4.74 2.87 -10.20
N ALA A 8 -4.99 4.11 -10.60
CA ALA A 8 -4.44 5.29 -9.96
C ALA A 8 -5.47 6.41 -10.02
N HIS A 9 -6.28 6.56 -8.97
CA HIS A 9 -7.24 7.66 -8.86
C HIS A 9 -6.57 9.01 -9.10
N ILE A 10 -5.39 9.22 -8.49
CA ILE A 10 -4.61 10.44 -8.66
C ILE A 10 -3.56 10.29 -9.77
N PHE A 11 -3.89 10.76 -10.96
CA PHE A 11 -3.04 10.80 -12.16
C PHE A 11 -3.24 12.12 -12.94
N PRO A 12 -2.35 12.56 -13.85
CA PRO A 12 -2.56 13.79 -14.61
C PRO A 12 -3.95 13.85 -15.29
N PRO A 13 -4.62 15.02 -15.30
CA PRO A 13 -4.09 16.35 -14.99
C PRO A 13 -4.09 16.73 -13.51
N LEU A 14 -4.41 15.81 -12.59
CA LEU A 14 -4.23 16.08 -11.17
C LEU A 14 -2.76 16.32 -10.85
N GLY A 15 -2.51 17.16 -9.86
CA GLY A 15 -1.18 17.57 -9.39
C GLY A 15 -0.83 17.04 -8.01
N GLY A 16 0.29 17.50 -7.46
CA GLY A 16 0.77 17.12 -6.14
C GLY A 16 1.81 15.99 -6.15
N SER A 17 2.39 15.72 -4.98
CA SER A 17 3.53 14.80 -4.84
C SER A 17 3.17 13.34 -5.17
N GLY A 18 1.92 12.93 -4.92
CA GLY A 18 1.45 11.57 -5.19
C GLY A 18 1.45 11.21 -6.69
N VAL A 19 1.09 12.16 -7.56
CA VAL A 19 0.99 11.95 -9.02
C VAL A 19 2.32 11.54 -9.63
N GLN A 20 3.38 12.17 -9.15
CA GLN A 20 4.70 12.14 -9.74
C GLN A 20 5.25 10.72 -9.86
N ARG A 21 5.10 9.90 -8.81
CA ARG A 21 5.63 8.53 -8.78
C ARG A 21 5.03 7.68 -9.89
N THR A 22 3.70 7.60 -9.92
CA THR A 22 2.96 6.78 -10.89
C THR A 22 3.19 7.28 -12.30
N LEU A 23 3.11 8.60 -12.53
CA LEU A 23 3.37 9.22 -13.83
C LEU A 23 4.70 8.76 -14.43
N LYS A 24 5.79 8.82 -13.66
CA LYS A 24 7.10 8.43 -14.20
C LYS A 24 7.29 6.92 -14.32
N PHE A 25 6.58 6.10 -13.54
CA PHE A 25 6.51 4.67 -13.85
C PHE A 25 5.86 4.47 -15.22
N ILE A 26 4.68 5.05 -15.47
CA ILE A 26 4.00 4.99 -16.77
C ILE A 26 4.90 5.48 -17.91
N LYS A 27 5.59 6.60 -17.69
CA LYS A 27 6.54 7.19 -18.66
C LYS A 27 7.59 6.21 -19.17
N TYR A 28 8.09 5.33 -18.30
CA TYR A 28 9.22 4.45 -18.59
C TYR A 28 8.86 2.96 -18.71
N LEU A 29 7.63 2.53 -18.39
CA LEU A 29 7.25 1.10 -18.35
C LEU A 29 7.42 0.39 -19.70
N ARG A 30 7.13 1.08 -20.81
CA ARG A 30 7.28 0.52 -22.17
C ARG A 30 8.72 0.13 -22.49
N GLU A 31 9.71 0.83 -21.92
CA GLU A 31 11.13 0.49 -22.06
C GLU A 31 11.49 -0.84 -21.39
N TYR A 32 10.64 -1.33 -20.50
CA TYR A 32 10.80 -2.59 -19.78
C TYR A 32 9.75 -3.63 -20.19
N ASN A 33 9.28 -3.57 -21.44
CA ASN A 33 8.37 -4.55 -22.06
C ASN A 33 6.98 -4.66 -21.41
N TYR A 34 6.54 -3.60 -20.71
CA TYR A 34 5.20 -3.46 -20.15
C TYR A 34 4.40 -2.37 -20.86
N GLU A 35 3.18 -2.70 -21.27
CA GLU A 35 2.20 -1.79 -21.84
C GLU A 35 1.18 -1.39 -20.75
N PRO A 36 1.21 -0.13 -20.26
CA PRO A 36 0.28 0.31 -19.23
C PRO A 36 -1.09 0.68 -19.82
N ILE A 37 -2.14 0.22 -19.17
CA ILE A 37 -3.51 0.74 -19.33
C ILE A 37 -3.86 1.44 -18.02
N VAL A 38 -4.00 2.76 -18.06
CA VAL A 38 -4.22 3.57 -16.85
C VAL A 38 -5.71 3.77 -16.65
N VAL A 39 -6.22 3.43 -15.47
CA VAL A 39 -7.57 3.79 -15.03
C VAL A 39 -7.45 4.83 -13.93
N THR A 40 -8.06 5.99 -14.17
CA THR A 40 -7.93 7.15 -13.29
C THR A 40 -9.24 7.94 -13.26
N VAL A 41 -9.30 8.94 -12.38
CA VAL A 41 -10.47 9.80 -12.28
C VAL A 41 -10.62 10.68 -13.52
N GLY A 42 -11.87 10.90 -13.93
CA GLY A 42 -12.24 11.92 -14.91
C GLY A 42 -12.31 13.30 -14.27
N GLU A 43 -13.49 13.89 -14.23
CA GLU A 43 -13.73 15.12 -13.48
C GLU A 43 -13.67 14.84 -11.96
N SER A 44 -12.93 15.69 -11.23
CA SER A 44 -12.75 15.57 -9.79
C SER A 44 -12.53 16.94 -9.14
N ASP A 45 -13.03 17.08 -7.91
CA ASP A 45 -12.84 18.22 -7.02
C ASP A 45 -11.48 18.18 -6.29
N PHE A 46 -10.60 17.25 -6.65
CA PHE A 46 -9.27 17.17 -6.08
C PHE A 46 -8.53 18.51 -6.19
N LEU A 47 -7.98 18.95 -5.05
CA LEU A 47 -7.48 20.32 -4.85
C LEU A 47 -6.36 20.71 -5.82
N PHE A 48 -5.42 19.80 -6.08
CA PHE A 48 -4.25 20.10 -6.88
C PHE A 48 -4.46 19.68 -8.33
N LYS A 49 -4.38 20.64 -9.26
CA LYS A 49 -4.42 20.40 -10.71
C LYS A 49 -3.15 20.98 -11.34
N ASP A 50 -2.51 20.19 -12.20
CA ASP A 50 -1.32 20.59 -12.96
C ASP A 50 -1.37 19.96 -14.35
N THR A 51 -1.92 20.72 -15.30
CA THR A 51 -2.06 20.28 -16.70
C THR A 51 -0.71 20.15 -17.42
N SER A 52 0.36 20.75 -16.88
CA SER A 52 1.70 20.63 -17.48
C SER A 52 2.23 19.19 -17.44
N LEU A 53 1.78 18.39 -16.45
CA LEU A 53 2.14 16.98 -16.30
C LEU A 53 1.62 16.08 -17.43
N LEU A 54 0.59 16.51 -18.17
CA LEU A 54 0.11 15.77 -19.34
C LEU A 54 1.19 15.65 -20.43
N LYS A 55 2.11 16.62 -20.52
CA LYS A 55 3.23 16.59 -21.48
C LYS A 55 4.25 15.49 -21.18
N GLU A 56 4.18 14.90 -19.99
CA GLU A 56 5.06 13.81 -19.57
C GLU A 56 4.45 12.42 -19.77
N VAL A 57 3.14 12.37 -20.00
CA VAL A 57 2.43 11.14 -20.30
C VAL A 57 2.83 10.72 -21.73
N PRO A 58 3.32 9.48 -21.96
CA PRO A 58 3.66 9.05 -23.31
C PRO A 58 2.45 9.12 -24.24
N GLU A 59 2.68 9.54 -25.48
CA GLU A 59 1.65 9.54 -26.52
C GLU A 59 1.12 8.10 -26.72
N ASP A 60 -0.16 7.99 -27.04
CA ASP A 60 -0.86 6.74 -27.35
C ASP A 60 -0.92 5.69 -26.21
N ILE A 61 -0.76 6.07 -24.94
CA ILE A 61 -1.16 5.16 -23.84
C ILE A 61 -2.68 5.14 -23.70
N ASN A 62 -3.24 3.96 -23.38
CA ASN A 62 -4.66 3.85 -23.10
C ASN A 62 -4.96 4.39 -21.68
N ILE A 63 -5.75 5.46 -21.60
CA ILE A 63 -6.22 6.04 -20.34
C ILE A 63 -7.74 5.99 -20.31
N ILE A 64 -8.28 5.23 -19.36
CA ILE A 64 -9.71 5.16 -19.09
C ILE A 64 -9.99 6.10 -17.92
N ARG A 65 -10.85 7.08 -18.17
CA ARG A 65 -11.27 8.07 -17.17
C ARG A 65 -12.68 7.72 -16.69
N VAL A 66 -12.82 7.57 -15.39
CA VAL A 66 -14.11 7.29 -14.74
C VAL A 66 -14.41 8.45 -13.81
N ASP A 67 -15.56 9.09 -14.00
CA ASP A 67 -15.99 10.21 -13.17
C ASP A 67 -16.40 9.75 -11.76
N GLU A 68 -16.19 10.61 -10.77
CA GLU A 68 -16.73 10.39 -9.44
C GLU A 68 -18.27 10.52 -9.47
N PRO A 69 -19.02 9.66 -8.78
CA PRO A 69 -20.47 9.77 -8.74
C PRO A 69 -20.92 11.06 -8.04
N GLU A 70 -21.78 11.84 -8.70
CA GLU A 70 -22.42 13.03 -8.09
C GLU A 70 -23.29 12.66 -6.88
N ALA A 71 -23.90 11.47 -6.90
CA ALA A 71 -24.73 10.96 -5.83
C ALA A 71 -24.50 9.45 -5.62
N ILE A 72 -24.54 9.03 -4.36
CA ILE A 72 -24.38 7.62 -3.98
C ILE A 72 -25.72 6.91 -4.20
N GLN A 73 -25.78 6.10 -5.26
CA GLN A 73 -26.95 5.25 -5.54
C GLN A 73 -27.06 4.14 -4.50
N LYS A 74 -28.30 3.74 -4.20
CA LYS A 74 -28.57 2.71 -3.20
C LYS A 74 -27.93 1.37 -3.58
N GLU A 75 -27.99 0.98 -4.86
CA GLU A 75 -27.38 -0.27 -5.32
C GLU A 75 -25.85 -0.27 -5.14
N VAL A 76 -25.19 0.88 -5.35
CA VAL A 76 -23.74 1.02 -5.18
C VAL A 76 -23.37 0.90 -3.69
N LEU A 77 -24.16 1.50 -2.80
CA LEU A 77 -23.96 1.35 -1.35
C LEU A 77 -24.14 -0.10 -0.90
N GLU A 78 -25.15 -0.81 -1.41
CA GLU A 78 -25.38 -2.23 -1.10
C GLU A 78 -24.22 -3.12 -1.59
N LYS A 79 -23.73 -2.90 -2.82
CA LYS A 79 -22.52 -3.57 -3.34
C LYS A 79 -21.27 -3.26 -2.51
N THR A 80 -21.14 -2.03 -2.02
CA THR A 80 -20.03 -1.61 -1.16
C THR A 80 -20.08 -2.32 0.20
N VAL A 81 -21.27 -2.45 0.79
CA VAL A 81 -21.47 -3.22 2.04
C VAL A 81 -21.15 -4.71 1.83
N GLU A 82 -21.53 -5.29 0.69
CA GLU A 82 -21.19 -6.68 0.36
C GLU A 82 -19.68 -6.88 0.21
N LEU A 83 -19.00 -5.95 -0.47
CA LEU A 83 -17.54 -5.93 -0.55
C LEU A 83 -16.91 -5.89 0.86
N TYR A 84 -17.42 -5.08 1.78
CA TYR A 84 -16.91 -5.00 3.15
C TYR A 84 -16.98 -6.33 3.90
N LYS A 85 -18.01 -7.14 3.68
CA LYS A 85 -18.09 -8.49 4.26
C LYS A 85 -16.95 -9.39 3.80
N SER A 86 -16.49 -9.21 2.55
CA SER A 86 -15.32 -9.93 2.04
C SER A 86 -13.99 -9.39 2.58
N LEU A 87 -13.91 -8.08 2.87
CA LEU A 87 -12.68 -7.42 3.30
C LEU A 87 -12.42 -7.53 4.81
N ILE A 88 -13.47 -7.55 5.63
CA ILE A 88 -13.38 -7.48 7.09
C ILE A 88 -13.85 -8.81 7.67
N LYS A 89 -12.89 -9.57 8.20
CA LYS A 89 -13.13 -10.94 8.71
C LYS A 89 -13.83 -10.96 10.07
N GLU A 90 -13.65 -9.93 10.88
CA GLU A 90 -14.20 -9.86 12.23
C GLU A 90 -15.67 -9.38 12.21
N VAL A 91 -16.61 -10.32 12.37
CA VAL A 91 -18.06 -10.07 12.31
C VAL A 91 -18.55 -8.98 13.30
N PRO A 92 -18.09 -8.92 14.57
CA PRO A 92 -18.57 -7.90 15.50
C PRO A 92 -18.24 -6.47 15.05
N ILE A 93 -16.98 -6.21 14.64
CA ILE A 93 -16.56 -4.87 14.20
C ILE A 93 -17.24 -4.51 12.87
N LEU A 94 -17.43 -5.48 11.97
CA LEU A 94 -18.14 -5.24 10.71
C LEU A 94 -19.60 -4.85 10.94
N THR A 95 -20.28 -5.53 11.86
CA THR A 95 -21.68 -5.25 12.19
C THR A 95 -21.83 -3.84 12.77
N GLU A 96 -20.95 -3.45 13.68
CA GLU A 96 -20.89 -2.10 14.23
C GLU A 96 -20.61 -1.06 13.12
N TYR A 97 -19.65 -1.34 12.24
CA TYR A 97 -19.31 -0.43 11.14
C TYR A 97 -20.47 -0.24 10.15
N ILE A 98 -21.16 -1.31 9.77
CA ILE A 98 -22.37 -1.22 8.93
C ILE A 98 -23.46 -0.38 9.60
N SER A 99 -23.62 -0.47 10.92
CA SER A 99 -24.55 0.38 11.67
C SER A 99 -24.15 1.87 11.57
N ILE A 100 -22.86 2.18 11.68
CA ILE A 100 -22.34 3.54 11.51
C ILE A 100 -22.67 4.08 10.11
N LEU A 101 -22.46 3.30 9.05
CA LEU A 101 -22.80 3.72 7.69
C LEU A 101 -24.29 4.00 7.53
N LYS A 102 -25.15 3.09 8.03
CA LYS A 102 -26.62 3.23 7.96
C LYS A 102 -27.13 4.45 8.73
N ASN A 103 -26.49 4.81 9.84
CA ASN A 103 -26.86 5.96 10.66
C ASN A 103 -26.34 7.29 10.08
N ASN A 104 -25.45 7.27 9.09
CA ASN A 104 -24.77 8.45 8.54
C ASN A 104 -24.95 8.59 7.02
N LEU A 105 -26.09 8.16 6.45
CA LEU A 105 -26.35 8.21 5.00
C LEU A 105 -26.13 9.60 4.36
N ASN A 106 -26.43 10.68 5.10
CA ASN A 106 -26.27 12.06 4.61
C ASN A 106 -24.83 12.58 4.70
N GLN A 107 -23.92 11.85 5.35
CA GLN A 107 -22.52 12.25 5.59
C GLN A 107 -21.55 11.09 5.30
N LEU A 108 -21.92 10.19 4.36
CA LEU A 108 -21.16 8.98 4.06
C LEU A 108 -19.69 9.25 3.75
N ASN A 109 -19.37 10.32 3.02
CA ASN A 109 -18.00 10.68 2.67
C ASN A 109 -17.08 10.92 3.88
N GLN A 110 -17.63 11.15 5.07
CA GLN A 110 -16.85 11.33 6.31
C GLN A 110 -16.59 10.03 7.07
N VAL A 111 -17.39 8.99 6.83
CA VAL A 111 -17.36 7.73 7.60
C VAL A 111 -17.03 6.50 6.75
N VAL A 112 -17.05 6.65 5.42
CA VAL A 112 -16.79 5.56 4.50
C VAL A 112 -15.29 5.26 4.41
N LEU A 113 -14.95 3.97 4.34
CA LEU A 113 -13.59 3.46 4.28
C LEU A 113 -13.37 2.68 2.98
N PRO A 114 -12.13 2.62 2.45
CA PRO A 114 -10.92 3.13 3.07
C PRO A 114 -10.78 4.66 2.98
N ASP A 115 -11.52 5.29 2.07
CA ASP A 115 -11.68 6.73 1.90
C ASP A 115 -12.91 7.02 1.03
N GLN A 116 -13.25 8.30 0.83
CA GLN A 116 -14.43 8.74 0.05
C GLN A 116 -14.46 8.25 -1.41
N TYR A 117 -13.32 7.86 -1.97
CA TYR A 117 -13.23 7.43 -3.38
C TYR A 117 -13.63 5.96 -3.58
N ILE A 118 -14.14 5.29 -2.55
CA ILE A 118 -14.65 3.92 -2.64
C ILE A 118 -15.77 3.80 -3.67
N PHE A 119 -16.66 4.79 -3.75
CA PHE A 119 -17.76 4.76 -4.72
C PHE A 119 -17.25 4.89 -6.16
N TRP A 120 -16.21 5.69 -6.38
CA TRP A 120 -15.49 5.71 -7.65
C TRP A 120 -14.83 4.35 -7.94
N ALA A 121 -14.20 3.72 -6.96
CA ALA A 121 -13.60 2.40 -7.14
C ALA A 121 -14.65 1.33 -7.52
N MET A 122 -15.87 1.40 -6.98
CA MET A 122 -16.97 0.52 -7.37
C MET A 122 -17.39 0.74 -8.84
N HIS A 123 -17.47 1.99 -9.30
CA HIS A 123 -17.75 2.29 -10.71
C HIS A 123 -16.62 1.83 -11.65
N VAL A 124 -15.37 2.00 -11.22
CA VAL A 124 -14.19 1.50 -11.94
C VAL A 124 -14.24 -0.01 -12.14
N ILE A 125 -14.65 -0.76 -11.12
CA ILE A 125 -14.80 -2.22 -11.21
C ILE A 125 -15.80 -2.61 -12.31
N GLU A 126 -16.91 -1.89 -12.45
CA GLU A 126 -17.92 -2.15 -13.49
C GLU A 126 -17.39 -1.75 -14.86
N LYS A 127 -16.84 -0.54 -14.98
CA LYS A 127 -16.33 0.02 -16.23
C LYS A 127 -15.23 -0.81 -16.88
N ILE A 128 -14.28 -1.32 -16.08
CA ILE A 128 -13.22 -2.19 -16.59
C ILE A 128 -13.79 -3.48 -17.18
N GLN A 129 -14.82 -4.09 -16.56
CA GLN A 129 -15.44 -5.31 -17.08
C GLN A 129 -16.17 -5.07 -18.41
N GLU A 130 -16.68 -3.86 -18.63
CA GLU A 130 -17.34 -3.48 -19.88
C GLU A 130 -16.35 -3.19 -21.02
N GLU A 131 -15.21 -2.55 -20.71
CA GLU A 131 -14.31 -2.00 -21.73
C GLU A 131 -13.01 -2.79 -21.95
N ILE A 132 -12.62 -3.64 -21.00
CA ILE A 132 -11.35 -4.34 -21.04
C ILE A 132 -11.58 -5.85 -21.04
N ASP A 133 -11.10 -6.52 -22.09
CA ASP A 133 -10.94 -7.97 -22.06
C ASP A 133 -9.82 -8.33 -21.08
N LEU A 134 -10.24 -8.76 -19.88
CA LEU A 134 -9.34 -9.14 -18.79
C LEU A 134 -8.39 -10.27 -19.18
N ASN A 135 -8.70 -11.12 -20.17
CA ASN A 135 -7.76 -12.17 -20.62
C ASN A 135 -6.47 -11.58 -21.19
N ASN A 136 -6.51 -10.35 -21.70
CA ASN A 136 -5.34 -9.65 -22.20
C ASN A 136 -4.54 -8.93 -21.11
N ILE A 137 -4.99 -8.93 -19.85
CA ILE A 137 -4.31 -8.27 -18.74
C ILE A 137 -3.45 -9.30 -17.99
N ASP A 138 -2.14 -9.05 -17.93
CA ASP A 138 -1.17 -9.91 -17.25
C ASP A 138 -1.05 -9.60 -15.75
N LEU A 139 -1.31 -8.35 -15.35
CA LEU A 139 -1.12 -7.88 -13.98
C LEU A 139 -2.04 -6.70 -13.67
N VAL A 140 -2.53 -6.61 -12.43
CA VAL A 140 -3.12 -5.40 -11.87
C VAL A 140 -2.12 -4.74 -10.93
N TYR A 141 -1.90 -3.44 -11.10
CA TYR A 141 -1.08 -2.60 -10.23
C TYR A 141 -1.94 -1.49 -9.64
N THR A 142 -1.94 -1.35 -8.32
CA THR A 142 -2.71 -0.31 -7.62
C THR A 142 -1.79 0.52 -6.72
N THR A 143 -2.04 1.82 -6.57
CA THR A 143 -1.12 2.75 -5.87
C THR A 143 -1.87 3.68 -4.94
N SER A 144 -1.55 3.71 -3.64
CA SER A 144 -2.43 4.33 -2.66
C SER A 144 -2.05 5.67 -2.04
N GLY A 145 -3.08 6.28 -1.47
CA GLY A 145 -3.31 7.69 -1.19
C GLY A 145 -4.07 8.30 -2.38
N PRO A 146 -5.25 7.75 -2.79
CA PRO A 146 -6.22 7.04 -1.95
C PRO A 146 -6.09 5.51 -1.91
N TYR A 147 -6.54 4.87 -0.83
CA TYR A 147 -6.50 3.42 -0.63
C TYR A 147 -7.65 2.69 -1.33
N SER A 148 -8.68 3.42 -1.79
CA SER A 148 -9.75 2.87 -2.64
C SER A 148 -9.22 2.25 -3.94
N ASP A 149 -8.06 2.67 -4.43
CA ASP A 149 -7.38 2.01 -5.57
C ASP A 149 -7.08 0.53 -5.27
N HIS A 150 -6.77 0.19 -4.01
CA HIS A 150 -6.49 -1.19 -3.60
C HIS A 150 -7.75 -2.06 -3.54
N VAL A 151 -8.94 -1.47 -3.37
CA VAL A 151 -10.21 -2.21 -3.46
C VAL A 151 -10.41 -2.79 -4.85
N VAL A 152 -10.11 -2.01 -5.89
CA VAL A 152 -10.17 -2.47 -7.28
C VAL A 152 -9.20 -3.64 -7.49
N GLY A 153 -7.96 -3.51 -7.01
CA GLY A 153 -6.96 -4.59 -7.09
C GLY A 153 -7.38 -5.86 -6.37
N TYR A 154 -7.91 -5.73 -5.15
CA TYR A 154 -8.46 -6.84 -4.37
C TYR A 154 -9.59 -7.54 -5.10
N TYR A 155 -10.53 -6.78 -5.69
CA TYR A 155 -11.63 -7.34 -6.46
C TYR A 155 -11.14 -8.19 -7.63
N TYR A 156 -10.22 -7.67 -8.44
CA TYR A 156 -9.68 -8.41 -9.58
C TYR A 156 -8.83 -9.61 -9.19
N LYS A 157 -8.09 -9.52 -8.08
CA LYS A 157 -7.37 -10.67 -7.55
C LYS A 157 -8.33 -11.78 -7.10
N ASN A 158 -9.39 -11.47 -6.37
CA ASN A 158 -10.28 -12.52 -5.86
C ASN A 158 -11.24 -13.07 -6.91
N LYS A 159 -11.81 -12.20 -7.76
CA LYS A 159 -12.83 -12.62 -8.73
C LYS A 159 -12.23 -13.24 -9.99
N PHE A 160 -11.07 -12.75 -10.44
CA PHE A 160 -10.46 -13.15 -11.72
C PHE A 160 -9.04 -13.69 -11.57
N ASN A 161 -8.57 -13.86 -10.33
CA ASN A 161 -7.23 -14.36 -10.03
C ASN A 161 -6.10 -13.61 -10.75
N LYS A 162 -6.27 -12.31 -10.97
CA LYS A 162 -5.24 -11.50 -11.63
C LYS A 162 -4.06 -11.29 -10.69
N PRO A 163 -2.81 -11.52 -11.15
CA PRO A 163 -1.63 -11.17 -10.36
C PRO A 163 -1.73 -9.72 -9.90
N TRP A 164 -1.58 -9.48 -8.60
CA TRP A 164 -1.82 -8.16 -8.03
C TRP A 164 -0.61 -7.63 -7.26
N VAL A 165 -0.12 -6.46 -7.70
CA VAL A 165 0.91 -5.68 -7.01
C VAL A 165 0.27 -4.44 -6.37
N CYS A 166 0.48 -4.31 -5.07
CA CYS A 166 -0.14 -3.28 -4.24
C CYS A 166 0.94 -2.30 -3.73
N ASP A 167 0.98 -1.07 -4.27
CA ASP A 167 1.93 -0.02 -3.84
C ASP A 167 1.30 0.88 -2.77
N PHE A 168 1.71 0.68 -1.52
CA PHE A 168 1.18 1.44 -0.40
C PHE A 168 1.69 2.89 -0.35
N ARG A 169 2.76 3.25 -1.08
CA ARG A 169 3.49 4.51 -0.98
C ARG A 169 3.90 4.85 0.47
N ASP A 170 2.96 5.33 1.30
CA ASP A 170 3.06 5.55 2.74
C ASP A 170 2.39 4.40 3.54
N GLU A 171 2.81 4.14 4.78
CA GLU A 171 2.14 3.14 5.63
C GLU A 171 0.69 3.58 5.95
N TRP A 172 -0.30 2.68 5.96
CA TRP A 172 -1.71 3.04 6.19
C TRP A 172 -2.08 3.13 7.68
N SER A 173 -2.20 2.01 8.40
CA SER A 173 -2.52 2.05 9.84
C SER A 173 -1.35 2.50 10.72
N ASN A 174 -0.12 2.43 10.22
CA ASN A 174 1.10 2.90 10.89
C ASN A 174 1.59 4.26 10.36
N ASN A 175 0.69 5.07 9.77
CA ASN A 175 1.07 6.32 9.11
C ASN A 175 1.64 7.38 10.08
N PRO A 176 2.76 8.05 9.74
CA PRO A 176 3.35 9.11 10.56
C PRO A 176 2.52 10.40 10.66
N TYR A 177 1.62 10.64 9.72
CA TYR A 177 0.79 11.85 9.66
C TYR A 177 -0.51 11.75 10.46
N PHE A 178 -0.87 10.54 10.88
CA PHE A 178 -2.11 10.29 11.62
C PHE A 178 -1.81 9.75 13.02
N ASN A 179 -2.55 10.27 14.00
CA ASN A 179 -2.54 9.77 15.37
C ASN A 179 -3.84 9.02 15.63
N TYR A 180 -3.93 7.80 15.11
CA TYR A 180 -5.08 6.94 15.32
C TYR A 180 -5.20 6.53 16.78
N ASN A 181 -6.42 6.62 17.31
CA ASN A 181 -6.81 5.93 18.52
C ASN A 181 -7.08 4.45 18.18
N LYS A 182 -6.32 3.54 18.79
CA LYS A 182 -6.37 2.12 18.43
C LYS A 182 -7.63 1.41 18.90
N ASP A 183 -8.36 2.01 19.85
CA ASP A 183 -9.58 1.43 20.39
C ASP A 183 -10.81 1.77 19.54
N GLU A 184 -10.71 2.78 18.66
CA GLU A 184 -11.78 3.22 17.79
C GLU A 184 -12.10 2.20 16.68
N ILE A 185 -13.39 2.05 16.41
CA ILE A 185 -13.91 1.16 15.38
C ILE A 185 -13.32 1.47 14.00
N MET A 186 -13.21 2.75 13.62
CA MET A 186 -12.65 3.17 12.33
C MET A 186 -11.22 2.68 12.13
N PHE A 187 -10.39 2.73 13.18
CA PHE A 187 -9.03 2.21 13.12
C PHE A 187 -9.00 0.68 12.98
N LYS A 188 -9.86 -0.04 13.70
CA LYS A 188 -9.97 -1.49 13.60
C LYS A 188 -10.37 -1.93 12.18
N ILE A 189 -11.29 -1.20 11.55
CA ILE A 189 -11.69 -1.45 10.16
C ILE A 189 -10.55 -1.15 9.19
N ILE A 190 -9.86 0.00 9.32
CA ILE A 190 -8.67 0.33 8.52
C ILE A 190 -7.63 -0.79 8.62
N LYS A 191 -7.30 -1.23 9.83
CA LYS A 191 -6.31 -2.27 10.06
C LYS A 191 -6.75 -3.62 9.48
N SER A 192 -8.03 -3.97 9.59
CA SER A 192 -8.59 -5.21 9.02
C SER A 192 -8.55 -5.20 7.49
N MET A 193 -8.93 -4.09 6.85
CA MET A 193 -8.83 -3.93 5.39
C MET A 193 -7.38 -4.00 4.92
N GLU A 194 -6.47 -3.30 5.60
CA GLU A 194 -5.04 -3.33 5.29
C GLU A 194 -4.47 -4.74 5.40
N GLU A 195 -4.78 -5.45 6.48
CA GLU A 195 -4.38 -6.85 6.67
C GLU A 195 -4.89 -7.73 5.52
N THR A 196 -6.17 -7.59 5.15
CA THR A 196 -6.72 -8.33 4.02
C THR A 196 -6.00 -8.01 2.71
N PHE A 197 -5.72 -6.74 2.42
CA PHE A 197 -4.97 -6.34 1.21
C PHE A 197 -3.57 -6.94 1.19
N VAL A 198 -2.81 -6.80 2.28
CA VAL A 198 -1.41 -7.26 2.31
C VAL A 198 -1.28 -8.77 2.33
N GLN A 199 -2.28 -9.48 2.86
CA GLN A 199 -2.33 -10.94 2.80
C GLN A 199 -2.74 -11.45 1.42
N THR A 200 -3.63 -10.72 0.72
CA THR A 200 -4.18 -11.17 -0.57
C THR A 200 -3.28 -10.85 -1.76
N ALA A 201 -2.67 -9.67 -1.81
CA ALA A 201 -1.83 -9.29 -2.94
C ALA A 201 -0.62 -10.22 -3.10
N ASP A 202 -0.15 -10.39 -4.34
CA ASP A 202 1.01 -11.23 -4.65
C ASP A 202 2.33 -10.54 -4.29
N LEU A 203 2.35 -9.21 -4.37
CA LEU A 203 3.49 -8.40 -3.94
C LEU A 203 3.05 -7.04 -3.37
N ILE A 204 3.74 -6.61 -2.32
CA ILE A 204 3.57 -5.31 -1.67
C ILE A 204 4.77 -4.44 -1.96
N LEU A 205 4.52 -3.20 -2.39
CA LEU A 205 5.55 -2.19 -2.54
C LEU A 205 5.42 -1.12 -1.47
N THR A 206 6.56 -0.71 -0.92
CA THR A 206 6.68 0.45 -0.04
C THR A 206 7.77 1.39 -0.52
N THR A 207 7.77 2.64 -0.02
CA THR A 207 8.75 3.65 -0.46
C THR A 207 10.03 3.68 0.37
N THR A 208 10.10 3.00 1.52
CA THR A 208 11.29 3.01 2.37
C THR A 208 11.60 1.64 2.98
N PRO A 209 12.89 1.34 3.27
CA PRO A 209 13.28 0.09 3.91
C PRO A 209 12.65 -0.13 5.29
N LEU A 210 12.51 0.94 6.09
CA LEU A 210 11.85 0.85 7.39
C LEU A 210 10.35 0.55 7.27
N ALA A 211 9.65 1.14 6.28
CA ALA A 211 8.26 0.78 6.01
C ALA A 211 8.13 -0.68 5.56
N THR A 212 9.05 -1.17 4.71
CA THR A 212 9.09 -2.60 4.33
C THR A 212 9.20 -3.50 5.56
N GLU A 213 10.10 -3.18 6.48
CA GLU A 213 10.27 -3.96 7.72
C GLU A 213 9.06 -3.86 8.65
N ASN A 214 8.46 -2.67 8.76
CA ASN A 214 7.22 -2.50 9.52
C ASN A 214 6.09 -3.37 8.98
N TYR A 215 5.83 -3.38 7.67
CA TYR A 215 4.80 -4.24 7.07
C TYR A 215 5.06 -5.72 7.34
N ARG A 216 6.31 -6.19 7.16
CA ARG A 216 6.70 -7.58 7.47
C ARG A 216 6.42 -7.94 8.92
N ARG A 217 6.80 -7.07 9.86
CA ARG A 217 6.63 -7.30 11.29
C ARG A 217 5.17 -7.18 11.75
N ILE A 218 4.45 -6.15 11.32
CA ILE A 218 3.08 -5.86 11.76
C ILE A 218 2.10 -6.93 11.27
N PHE A 219 2.27 -7.39 10.03
CA PHE A 219 1.35 -8.35 9.39
C PHE A 219 1.96 -9.74 9.19
N SER A 220 3.13 -10.02 9.77
CA SER A 220 3.83 -11.31 9.68
C SER A 220 4.02 -11.81 8.25
N LEU A 221 4.43 -10.91 7.34
CA LEU A 221 4.53 -11.21 5.90
C LEU A 221 5.90 -11.83 5.54
N PRO A 222 5.96 -12.74 4.55
CA PRO A 222 7.22 -13.26 4.03
C PRO A 222 8.15 -12.14 3.56
N THR A 223 9.45 -12.34 3.75
CA THR A 223 10.47 -11.34 3.40
C THR A 223 10.35 -10.89 1.95
N ASP A 224 10.11 -11.82 1.05
CA ASP A 224 10.15 -11.59 -0.38
C ASP A 224 8.81 -11.06 -0.95
N LYS A 225 7.76 -10.99 -0.11
CA LYS A 225 6.44 -10.43 -0.43
C LYS A 225 6.41 -8.91 -0.36
N VAL A 226 7.21 -8.30 0.51
CA VAL A 226 7.27 -6.84 0.71
C VAL A 226 8.60 -6.30 0.21
N VAL A 227 8.55 -5.37 -0.74
CA VAL A 227 9.73 -4.84 -1.45
C VAL A 227 9.75 -3.32 -1.41
N THR A 228 10.92 -2.75 -1.13
CA THR A 228 11.12 -1.31 -1.23
C THR A 228 11.37 -0.89 -2.68
N ILE A 229 10.53 -0.02 -3.22
CA ILE A 229 10.86 0.82 -4.38
C ILE A 229 10.70 2.27 -3.95
N THR A 230 11.82 2.94 -3.71
CA THR A 230 11.81 4.32 -3.21
C THR A 230 11.15 5.28 -4.20
N ASN A 231 10.82 6.48 -3.74
CA ASN A 231 10.71 7.61 -4.67
C ASN A 231 12.08 7.88 -5.33
N GLY A 232 12.10 8.81 -6.27
CA GLY A 232 13.28 9.10 -7.08
C GLY A 232 13.18 10.41 -7.82
N TYR A 233 14.23 10.76 -8.55
CA TYR A 233 14.30 11.91 -9.44
C TYR A 233 14.21 11.45 -10.90
N ASP A 234 13.72 12.30 -11.80
CA ASP A 234 13.78 12.05 -13.24
C ASP A 234 14.91 12.89 -13.84
N GLU A 235 15.84 12.25 -14.55
CA GLU A 235 17.00 12.93 -15.15
C GLU A 235 16.56 14.02 -16.16
N LEU A 236 15.42 13.82 -16.82
CA LEU A 236 14.89 14.79 -17.79
C LEU A 236 14.47 16.10 -17.13
N ASP A 237 14.12 16.11 -15.85
CA ASP A 237 13.75 17.32 -15.11
C ASP A 237 14.95 18.27 -14.95
N PHE A 238 16.18 17.73 -15.02
CA PHE A 238 17.43 18.49 -14.90
C PHE A 238 17.99 18.95 -16.26
N SER A 239 17.42 18.49 -17.38
CA SER A 239 17.93 18.77 -18.73
C SER A 239 17.90 20.27 -19.09
N LYS A 240 16.97 21.02 -18.50
CA LYS A 240 16.79 22.47 -18.74
C LYS A 240 17.49 23.35 -17.70
N ILE A 241 18.14 22.75 -16.71
CA ILE A 241 18.83 23.52 -15.66
C ILE A 241 20.06 24.20 -16.26
N VAL A 242 20.08 25.52 -16.19
CA VAL A 242 21.22 26.32 -16.63
C VAL A 242 22.25 26.30 -15.52
N LYS A 243 23.37 25.62 -15.76
CA LYS A 243 24.48 25.62 -14.81
C LYS A 243 25.05 27.03 -14.68
N LYS A 244 25.06 27.54 -13.45
CA LYS A 244 25.67 28.82 -13.15
C LYS A 244 27.19 28.71 -13.35
N VAL A 245 27.74 29.57 -14.21
CA VAL A 245 29.19 29.64 -14.49
C VAL A 245 29.92 30.36 -13.36
N LYS A 246 29.22 31.24 -12.61
CA LYS A 246 29.78 32.04 -11.53
C LYS A 246 29.30 31.59 -10.16
N MET A 247 30.24 31.61 -9.23
CA MET A 247 30.06 31.38 -7.81
C MET A 247 29.08 32.37 -7.16
N ASN A 248 28.40 31.94 -6.10
CA ASN A 248 27.57 32.84 -5.30
C ASN A 248 28.42 33.75 -4.42
N GLU A 249 28.07 35.03 -4.38
CA GLU A 249 28.69 36.02 -3.48
C GLU A 249 28.21 35.87 -2.02
N LYS A 250 27.04 35.25 -1.83
CA LYS A 250 26.46 34.91 -0.54
C LYS A 250 26.38 33.39 -0.35
N PHE A 251 26.44 32.96 0.91
CA PHE A 251 26.12 31.61 1.35
C PHE A 251 24.61 31.41 1.30
N THR A 252 24.14 30.84 0.19
CA THR A 252 22.71 30.64 -0.09
C THR A 252 22.24 29.26 0.38
N ILE A 253 21.20 29.25 1.21
CA ILE A 253 20.54 28.03 1.72
C ILE A 253 19.11 27.99 1.19
N VAL A 254 18.71 26.89 0.55
CA VAL A 254 17.37 26.75 -0.02
C VAL A 254 16.65 25.55 0.58
N HIS A 255 15.44 25.78 1.09
CA HIS A 255 14.45 24.73 1.30
C HIS A 255 13.41 24.78 0.18
N ASN A 256 13.44 23.76 -0.68
CA ASN A 256 12.60 23.68 -1.85
C ASN A 256 11.38 22.78 -1.60
N GLY A 257 10.24 23.38 -1.29
CA GLY A 257 8.95 22.72 -1.15
C GLY A 257 8.25 23.02 0.17
N MET A 258 7.00 22.60 0.26
CA MET A 258 6.08 23.01 1.32
C MET A 258 6.59 22.70 2.74
N LEU A 259 6.53 23.71 3.61
CA LEU A 259 6.52 23.55 5.05
C LEU A 259 5.09 23.46 5.54
N TYR A 260 4.75 22.39 6.25
CA TYR A 260 3.40 22.07 6.69
C TYR A 260 3.42 21.19 7.93
N MET A 261 2.35 21.25 8.72
CA MET A 261 2.23 20.50 9.97
C MET A 261 3.47 20.66 10.88
N ILE A 262 4.12 19.56 11.27
CA ILE A 262 5.30 19.53 12.14
C ILE A 262 6.60 19.97 11.45
N ARG A 263 6.59 20.21 10.13
CA ARG A 263 7.78 20.58 9.35
C ARG A 263 7.96 22.09 9.38
N THR A 264 8.55 22.58 10.45
CA THR A 264 8.71 24.02 10.68
C THR A 264 10.18 24.46 10.55
N PRO A 265 10.44 25.74 10.20
CA PRO A 265 11.80 26.26 10.07
C PRO A 265 12.41 26.68 11.42
N ARG A 266 11.64 26.60 12.51
CA ARG A 266 11.94 27.25 13.78
C ARG A 266 13.32 26.95 14.36
N THR A 267 13.68 25.68 14.52
CA THR A 267 14.97 25.29 15.14
C THR A 267 16.16 25.69 14.26
N PHE A 268 15.96 25.72 12.94
CA PHE A 268 16.93 26.26 11.99
C PHE A 268 17.10 27.77 12.13
N LEU A 269 16.01 28.54 12.21
CA LEU A 269 16.05 29.99 12.38
C LEU A 269 16.76 30.36 13.70
N LEU A 270 16.46 29.67 14.79
CA LEU A 270 17.13 29.86 16.09
C LEU A 270 18.64 29.63 15.99
N ALA A 271 19.07 28.55 15.33
CA ALA A 271 20.49 28.24 15.14
C ALA A 271 21.19 29.31 14.29
N LEU A 272 20.56 29.76 13.20
CA LEU A 272 21.11 30.79 12.33
C LEU A 272 21.24 32.14 13.06
N ALA A 273 20.19 32.56 13.76
CA ALA A 273 20.18 33.79 14.54
C ALA A 273 21.31 33.79 15.58
N SER A 274 21.48 32.68 16.30
CA SER A 274 22.54 32.55 17.31
C SER A 274 23.94 32.64 16.71
N LEU A 275 24.18 32.06 15.52
CA LEU A 275 25.48 32.17 14.83
C LEU A 275 25.79 33.61 14.39
N ILE A 276 24.77 34.35 13.95
CA ILE A 276 24.90 35.76 13.55
C ILE A 276 25.17 36.63 14.78
N GLU A 277 24.40 36.43 15.87
CA GLU A 277 24.57 37.16 17.13
C GLU A 277 25.96 36.95 17.74
N LYS A 278 26.49 35.72 17.70
CA LYS A 278 27.85 35.39 18.15
C LYS A 278 28.96 35.93 17.23
N GLY A 279 28.62 36.55 16.10
CA GLY A 279 29.58 37.01 15.08
C GLY A 279 30.31 35.86 14.36
N ALA A 280 29.80 34.63 14.45
CA ALA A 280 30.38 33.45 13.80
C ALA A 280 30.07 33.41 12.30
N ILE A 281 29.01 34.11 11.87
CA ILE A 281 28.56 34.26 10.49
C ILE A 281 28.19 35.73 10.27
N ASP A 282 28.60 36.28 9.13
CA ASP A 282 28.22 37.63 8.70
C ASP A 282 26.81 37.61 8.08
N LYS A 283 25.87 38.36 8.67
CA LYS A 283 24.48 38.50 8.19
C LYS A 283 24.44 38.93 6.71
N GLY A 284 25.33 39.83 6.29
CA GLY A 284 25.39 40.35 4.91
C GLY A 284 25.80 39.30 3.88
N LYS A 285 26.47 38.22 4.32
CA LYS A 285 26.96 37.13 3.48
C LYS A 285 26.03 35.91 3.44
N VAL A 286 24.89 35.92 4.13
CA VAL A 286 23.96 34.79 4.14
C VAL A 286 22.64 35.14 3.47
N GLN A 287 22.04 34.16 2.80
CA GLN A 287 20.66 34.22 2.34
C GLN A 287 20.00 32.86 2.50
N VAL A 288 18.78 32.84 3.01
CA VAL A 288 17.95 31.65 3.19
C VAL A 288 16.63 31.86 2.46
N GLN A 289 16.22 30.86 1.69
CA GLN A 289 14.96 30.88 0.97
C GLN A 289 14.14 29.62 1.27
N PHE A 290 12.92 29.83 1.73
CA PHE A 290 11.89 28.81 1.87
C PHE A 290 10.88 28.94 0.74
N SER A 291 10.65 27.86 0.00
CA SER A 291 9.70 27.85 -1.12
C SER A 291 8.38 27.22 -0.67
N PHE A 292 7.33 28.04 -0.57
CA PHE A 292 5.98 27.68 -0.13
C PHE A 292 5.88 27.19 1.33
N THR A 293 5.00 27.78 2.11
CA THR A 293 4.83 27.45 3.54
C THR A 293 3.40 27.69 3.97
N GLU A 294 2.86 26.78 4.78
CA GLU A 294 1.73 27.09 5.66
C GLU A 294 2.18 28.14 6.68
N ASN A 295 1.24 28.96 7.16
CA ASN A 295 1.50 29.95 8.22
C ASN A 295 2.64 30.95 7.90
N ARG A 296 2.75 31.38 6.63
CA ARG A 296 3.79 32.32 6.16
C ARG A 296 3.99 33.54 7.07
N GLU A 297 2.90 34.19 7.47
CA GLU A 297 2.96 35.39 8.31
C GLU A 297 3.58 35.15 9.67
N GLN A 298 3.33 33.98 10.27
CA GLN A 298 3.95 33.58 11.53
C GLN A 298 5.47 33.50 11.37
N TRP A 299 5.96 32.84 10.32
CA TRP A 299 7.40 32.69 10.11
C TRP A 299 8.10 33.99 9.72
N LEU A 300 7.41 34.90 9.02
CA LEU A 300 7.89 36.26 8.76
C LEU A 300 8.00 37.08 10.05
N LEU A 301 7.05 36.94 10.97
CA LEU A 301 7.11 37.59 12.28
C LEU A 301 8.26 37.03 13.13
N GLU A 302 8.38 35.70 13.21
CA GLU A 302 9.47 35.05 13.96
C GLU A 302 10.85 35.41 13.38
N SER A 303 10.98 35.45 12.05
CA SER A 303 12.20 35.92 11.39
C SER A 303 12.56 37.35 11.78
N ARG A 304 11.57 38.26 11.89
CA ARG A 304 11.80 39.65 12.34
C ARG A 304 12.21 39.73 13.81
N GLN A 305 11.57 38.93 14.67
CA GLN A 305 11.92 38.88 16.10
C GLN A 305 13.34 38.36 16.34
N LEU A 306 13.82 37.48 15.45
CA LEU A 306 15.19 36.95 15.46
C LEU A 306 16.20 37.82 14.71
N GLY A 307 15.79 38.97 14.16
CA GLY A 307 16.67 39.86 13.38
C GLY A 307 17.16 39.27 12.05
N LEU A 308 16.40 38.35 11.46
CA LEU A 308 16.76 37.60 10.25
C LEU A 308 16.07 38.11 8.98
N GLU A 309 15.19 39.10 9.07
CA GLU A 309 14.33 39.60 7.99
C GLU A 309 15.06 40.05 6.71
N GLU A 310 16.33 40.47 6.81
CA GLU A 310 17.13 40.86 5.65
C GLU A 310 17.78 39.67 4.91
N CYS A 311 17.82 38.50 5.55
CA CYS A 311 18.49 37.31 5.00
C CYS A 311 17.58 36.10 4.83
N VAL A 312 16.40 36.05 5.47
CA VAL A 312 15.44 34.95 5.35
C VAL A 312 14.22 35.40 4.54
N THR A 313 13.87 34.62 3.52
CA THR A 313 12.74 34.91 2.64
C THR A 313 11.82 33.71 2.49
N PHE A 314 10.52 33.98 2.37
CA PHE A 314 9.48 32.99 2.09
C PHE A 314 8.85 33.33 0.75
N SER A 315 8.91 32.41 -0.22
CA SER A 315 8.34 32.57 -1.56
C SER A 315 7.03 31.82 -1.70
N ASP A 316 6.16 32.27 -2.62
CA ASP A 316 4.94 31.55 -2.99
C ASP A 316 5.23 30.29 -3.80
N TYR A 317 4.16 29.56 -4.13
CA TYR A 317 4.25 28.39 -5.01
C TYR A 317 4.82 28.79 -6.39
N THR A 318 5.72 27.96 -6.93
CA THR A 318 6.32 28.15 -8.25
C THR A 318 6.35 26.84 -9.01
N GLU A 319 6.39 26.92 -10.35
CA GLU A 319 6.58 25.75 -11.22
C GLU A 319 7.81 24.93 -10.82
N HIS A 320 7.71 23.61 -10.99
CA HIS A 320 8.74 22.65 -10.59
C HIS A 320 10.12 22.92 -11.22
N SER A 321 10.16 23.29 -12.51
CA SER A 321 11.40 23.61 -13.22
C SER A 321 12.12 24.85 -12.64
N VAL A 322 11.38 25.90 -12.30
CA VAL A 322 11.90 27.13 -11.67
C VAL A 322 12.41 26.83 -10.26
N SER A 323 11.68 26.01 -9.53
CA SER A 323 12.02 25.51 -8.21
C SER A 323 13.34 24.71 -8.22
N LEU A 324 13.51 23.80 -9.19
CA LEU A 324 14.77 23.06 -9.40
C LEU A 324 15.94 23.97 -9.79
N GLN A 325 15.72 24.96 -10.67
CA GLN A 325 16.75 25.94 -11.04
C GLN A 325 17.25 26.69 -9.81
N LYS A 326 16.36 27.22 -8.96
CA LYS A 326 16.73 27.90 -7.70
C LYS A 326 17.53 26.98 -6.76
N ALA A 327 17.10 25.73 -6.60
CA ALA A 327 17.82 24.76 -5.79
C ALA A 327 19.22 24.44 -6.36
N SER A 328 19.37 24.40 -7.69
CA SER A 328 20.66 24.19 -8.35
C SER A 328 21.65 25.36 -8.16
N GLU A 329 21.12 26.56 -7.92
CA GLU A 329 21.91 27.76 -7.65
C GLU A 329 22.27 27.90 -6.16
N ALA A 330 21.66 27.12 -5.27
CA ALA A 330 21.97 27.15 -3.85
C ALA A 330 23.40 26.69 -3.56
N THR A 331 23.95 27.18 -2.45
CA THR A 331 25.21 26.68 -1.90
C THR A 331 24.96 25.43 -1.07
N VAL A 332 23.86 25.43 -0.30
CA VAL A 332 23.43 24.32 0.56
C VAL A 332 21.92 24.14 0.41
N LEU A 333 21.48 22.89 0.44
CA LEU A 333 20.06 22.55 0.47
C LEU A 333 19.64 22.18 1.89
N LEU A 334 18.50 22.71 2.32
CA LEU A 334 17.91 22.42 3.63
C LEU A 334 16.74 21.45 3.44
N LEU A 335 16.80 20.31 4.11
CA LEU A 335 15.74 19.31 4.19
C LEU A 335 15.16 19.31 5.60
N ILE A 336 13.83 19.39 5.72
CA ILE A 336 13.13 19.34 7.00
C ILE A 336 12.11 18.20 6.94
N VAL A 337 12.33 17.16 7.76
CA VAL A 337 11.43 16.01 7.86
C VAL A 337 10.47 16.18 9.04
N GLY A 338 10.94 16.76 10.13
CA GLY A 338 10.22 16.91 11.40
C GLY A 338 10.73 15.96 12.49
N PRO A 339 10.32 16.17 13.76
CA PRO A 339 10.76 15.35 14.89
C PRO A 339 9.99 14.03 15.01
N GLY A 340 10.46 13.15 15.88
CA GLY A 340 9.69 12.01 16.40
C GLY A 340 9.88 10.68 15.68
N GLU A 341 9.66 9.59 16.41
CA GLU A 341 9.96 8.20 15.98
C GLU A 341 9.25 7.81 14.69
N LYS A 342 7.98 8.20 14.54
CA LYS A 342 7.18 7.88 13.35
C LYS A 342 7.81 8.43 12.06
N ASN A 343 8.54 9.55 12.12
CA ASN A 343 9.19 10.14 10.95
C ASN A 343 10.49 9.43 10.53
N LYS A 344 10.99 8.46 11.31
CA LYS A 344 12.17 7.67 10.92
C LYS A 344 11.95 6.88 9.64
N SER A 345 10.72 6.45 9.33
CA SER A 345 10.42 5.66 8.14
C SER A 345 10.14 6.49 6.89
N VAL A 346 10.24 7.83 6.92
CA VAL A 346 9.78 8.70 5.83
C VAL A 346 10.93 9.24 4.97
N TYR A 347 10.83 9.06 3.65
CA TYR A 347 11.58 9.84 2.67
C TYR A 347 10.70 10.97 2.10
N PRO A 348 11.01 12.25 2.36
CA PRO A 348 10.40 13.32 1.58
C PRO A 348 10.82 13.20 0.12
N GLY A 349 9.89 13.31 -0.83
CA GLY A 349 10.20 13.13 -2.27
C GLY A 349 11.38 13.98 -2.78
N LYS A 350 11.51 15.22 -2.27
CA LYS A 350 12.58 16.17 -2.64
C LYS A 350 14.01 15.69 -2.34
N ILE A 351 14.19 14.73 -1.42
CA ILE A 351 15.55 14.26 -1.05
C ILE A 351 16.29 13.68 -2.27
N PHE A 352 15.58 13.02 -3.17
CA PHE A 352 16.20 12.39 -4.35
C PHE A 352 16.65 13.45 -5.37
N GLU A 353 15.90 14.54 -5.51
CA GLU A 353 16.31 15.68 -6.32
C GLU A 353 17.51 16.40 -5.69
N TYR A 354 17.53 16.56 -4.36
CA TYR A 354 18.67 17.14 -3.66
C TYR A 354 19.94 16.30 -3.84
N LEU A 355 19.82 14.97 -3.74
CA LEU A 355 20.91 14.06 -4.06
C LEU A 355 21.38 14.30 -5.50
N ARG A 356 20.46 14.40 -6.47
CA ARG A 356 20.81 14.60 -7.88
C ARG A 356 21.45 15.97 -8.16
N LEU A 357 21.05 17.03 -7.47
CA LEU A 357 21.58 18.39 -7.66
C LEU A 357 23.06 18.54 -7.31
N GLY A 358 23.64 17.61 -6.56
CA GLY A 358 25.07 17.68 -6.22
C GLY A 358 25.41 18.72 -5.17
N LYS A 359 24.42 19.22 -4.41
CA LYS A 359 24.68 20.19 -3.35
C LYS A 359 24.83 19.52 -1.98
N PRO A 360 25.65 20.08 -1.07
CA PRO A 360 25.60 19.71 0.33
C PRO A 360 24.19 19.88 0.91
N ILE A 361 23.77 18.96 1.77
CA ILE A 361 22.45 18.92 2.41
C ILE A 361 22.64 19.09 3.92
N ILE A 362 21.90 20.02 4.53
CA ILE A 362 21.59 19.99 5.95
C ILE A 362 20.20 19.39 6.09
N SER A 363 20.09 18.25 6.76
CA SER A 363 18.83 17.58 7.03
C SER A 363 18.48 17.69 8.51
N LEU A 364 17.25 18.13 8.79
CA LEU A 364 16.63 18.08 10.11
C LEU A 364 15.68 16.90 10.15
N SER A 365 16.19 15.76 10.61
CA SER A 365 15.44 14.50 10.67
C SER A 365 15.90 13.60 11.81
N PRO A 366 15.04 12.69 12.31
CA PRO A 366 15.37 11.84 13.44
C PRO A 366 16.61 10.98 13.16
N ILE A 367 17.51 10.91 14.15
CA ILE A 367 18.71 10.06 14.09
C ILE A 367 18.31 8.58 14.03
N GLY A 368 19.02 7.78 13.23
CA GLY A 368 18.69 6.38 12.99
C GLY A 368 17.50 6.16 12.05
N GLY A 369 16.98 7.22 11.42
CA GLY A 369 15.96 7.13 10.37
C GLY A 369 16.53 6.83 8.98
N VAL A 370 15.63 6.66 8.01
CA VAL A 370 16.00 6.39 6.61
C VAL A 370 16.76 7.55 5.96
N VAL A 371 16.45 8.80 6.34
CA VAL A 371 17.13 10.00 5.85
C VAL A 371 18.54 10.11 6.42
N ASP A 372 18.71 9.88 7.72
CA ASP A 372 20.02 9.84 8.38
C ASP A 372 20.96 8.85 7.68
N THR A 373 20.48 7.61 7.51
CA THR A 373 21.19 6.54 6.80
C THR A 373 21.56 6.96 5.38
N LEU A 374 20.63 7.59 4.64
CA LEU A 374 20.85 8.00 3.26
C LEU A 374 21.91 9.10 3.14
N ILE A 375 21.87 10.11 4.01
CA ILE A 375 22.85 11.20 4.02
C ILE A 375 24.25 10.69 4.33
N GLN A 376 24.37 9.75 5.28
CA GLN A 376 25.65 9.11 5.63
C GLN A 376 26.20 8.27 4.47
N GLN A 377 25.38 7.39 3.88
CA GLN A 377 25.79 6.52 2.77
C GLN A 377 26.22 7.32 1.53
N THR A 378 25.50 8.39 1.21
CA THR A 378 25.77 9.22 0.03
C THR A 378 26.82 10.31 0.29
N LYS A 379 27.25 10.48 1.55
CA LYS A 379 28.17 11.54 1.99
C LYS A 379 27.74 12.93 1.51
N ARG A 380 26.43 13.21 1.54
CA ARG A 380 25.85 14.42 0.93
C ARG A 380 25.74 15.61 1.88
N GLY A 381 26.15 15.47 3.14
CA GLY A 381 26.14 16.56 4.09
C GLY A 381 25.91 16.07 5.51
N TYR A 382 25.08 16.76 6.27
CA TYR A 382 24.87 16.53 7.69
C TYR A 382 23.40 16.25 7.96
N ASN A 383 23.11 15.17 8.70
CA ASN A 383 21.82 14.98 9.32
C ASN A 383 21.92 15.32 10.80
N VAL A 384 20.95 16.10 11.29
CA VAL A 384 20.87 16.54 12.67
C VAL A 384 19.45 16.30 13.15
N ASP A 385 19.30 15.88 14.40
CA ASP A 385 17.99 15.79 15.03
C ASP A 385 17.30 17.17 15.05
N PHE A 386 15.98 17.17 14.86
CA PHE A 386 15.20 18.39 14.63
C PHE A 386 15.34 19.41 15.77
N ASP A 387 15.39 18.95 17.02
CA ASP A 387 15.47 19.80 18.22
C ASP A 387 16.92 20.09 18.67
N ASN A 388 17.93 19.52 18.01
CA ASN A 388 19.34 19.73 18.36
C ASN A 388 19.92 21.00 17.73
N ILE A 389 19.53 22.17 18.27
CA ILE A 389 19.97 23.49 17.81
C ILE A 389 21.50 23.60 17.72
N ARG A 390 22.25 23.05 18.70
CA ARG A 390 23.72 23.08 18.67
C ARG A 390 24.30 22.30 17.49
N GLY A 391 23.73 21.14 17.16
CA GLY A 391 24.14 20.37 15.99
C GLY A 391 23.82 21.10 14.68
N ILE A 392 22.70 21.84 14.63
CA ILE A 392 22.33 22.67 13.48
C ILE A 392 23.34 23.83 13.34
N GLU A 393 23.67 24.53 14.42
CA GLU A 393 24.69 25.58 14.43
C GLU A 393 26.03 25.06 13.87
N GLN A 394 26.49 23.92 14.37
CA GLN A 394 27.74 23.30 13.93
C GLN A 394 27.72 22.97 12.43
N SER A 395 26.61 22.42 11.94
CA SER A 395 26.46 22.03 10.53
C SER A 395 26.46 23.25 9.60
N ILE A 396 25.71 24.30 9.96
CA ILE A 396 25.69 25.58 9.22
C ILE A 396 27.10 26.18 9.21
N LEU A 397 27.74 26.30 10.37
CA LEU A 397 29.04 26.95 10.49
C LEU A 397 30.14 26.20 9.72
N GLN A 398 30.13 24.87 9.73
CA GLN A 398 31.08 24.06 8.97
C GLN A 398 30.94 24.29 7.46
N LEU A 399 29.71 24.31 6.94
CA LEU A 399 29.48 24.55 5.51
C LEU A 399 29.75 26.01 5.13
N TYR A 400 29.39 26.97 5.98
CA TYR A 400 29.71 28.39 5.78
C TYR A 400 31.22 28.63 5.69
N LYS A 401 32.01 28.07 6.63
CA LYS A 401 33.48 28.18 6.61
C LYS A 401 34.11 27.49 5.41
N LYS A 402 33.56 26.36 4.95
CA LYS A 402 34.00 25.70 3.71
C LYS A 402 33.74 26.61 2.50
N TRP A 403 32.55 27.18 2.42
CA TRP A 403 32.19 28.13 1.38
C TRP A 403 33.08 29.38 1.40
N GLU A 404 33.42 29.96 2.56
CA GLU A 404 34.34 31.12 2.60
C GLU A 404 35.75 30.77 2.10
N LYS A 405 36.25 29.56 2.41
CA LYS A 405 37.62 29.14 2.06
C LYS A 405 37.78 28.77 0.60
N SER A 406 36.95 27.86 0.11
CA SER A 406 37.11 27.25 -1.21
C SER A 406 36.02 27.64 -2.19
N ARG A 407 34.99 28.37 -1.71
CA ARG A 407 33.77 28.68 -2.45
C ARG A 407 33.27 27.42 -3.18
N SER A 408 32.69 26.50 -2.41
CA SER A 408 32.12 25.19 -2.75
C SER A 408 32.09 24.76 -4.24
N GLU A 409 32.66 23.60 -4.53
CA GLU A 409 32.40 22.84 -5.77
C GLU A 409 31.23 21.87 -5.56
N ASP A 410 30.47 21.60 -6.62
CA ASP A 410 29.37 20.62 -6.60
C ASP A 410 29.89 19.20 -6.34
N LEU A 411 29.17 18.45 -5.52
CA LEU A 411 29.45 17.05 -5.24
C LEU A 411 29.05 16.17 -6.44
N PRO A 412 29.91 15.23 -6.88
CA PRO A 412 29.63 14.41 -8.06
C PRO A 412 28.40 13.53 -7.86
N VAL A 413 27.67 13.26 -8.95
CA VAL A 413 26.57 12.29 -8.96
C VAL A 413 27.16 10.89 -9.09
N SER A 414 27.18 10.14 -7.99
CA SER A 414 27.74 8.79 -7.91
C SER A 414 26.78 7.73 -8.48
N ALA A 415 27.27 6.49 -8.65
CA ALA A 415 26.43 5.35 -9.01
C ALA A 415 25.33 5.10 -7.94
N GLU A 416 25.67 5.29 -6.66
CA GLU A 416 24.72 5.21 -5.53
C GLU A 416 23.56 6.21 -5.65
N ILE A 417 23.78 7.36 -6.29
CA ILE A 417 22.71 8.33 -6.54
C ILE A 417 21.95 7.99 -7.81
N ARG A 418 22.64 7.51 -8.86
CA ARG A 418 22.00 7.06 -10.11
C ARG A 418 20.95 5.97 -9.90
N ARG A 419 21.09 5.13 -8.87
CA ARG A 419 20.11 4.08 -8.53
C ARG A 419 18.69 4.59 -8.17
N TYR A 420 18.56 5.88 -7.89
CA TYR A 420 17.30 6.58 -7.56
C TYR A 420 16.70 7.32 -8.75
N GLU A 421 17.30 7.21 -9.93
CA GLU A 421 16.72 7.72 -11.16
C GLU A 421 15.46 6.91 -11.50
N ARG A 422 14.37 7.60 -11.87
CA ARG A 422 13.05 7.00 -11.99
C ARG A 422 12.96 5.94 -13.07
N LYS A 423 13.65 6.09 -14.20
CA LYS A 423 13.73 5.02 -15.21
C LYS A 423 14.39 3.77 -14.64
N GLN A 424 15.43 3.86 -13.80
CA GLN A 424 15.99 2.68 -13.12
C GLN A 424 15.03 2.07 -12.09
N LEU A 425 14.28 2.90 -11.36
CA LEU A 425 13.24 2.43 -10.42
C LEU A 425 12.10 1.73 -11.17
N THR A 426 11.69 2.22 -12.34
CA THR A 426 10.71 1.54 -13.21
C THR A 426 11.24 0.17 -13.65
N GLY A 427 12.53 0.05 -13.95
CA GLY A 427 13.14 -1.25 -14.25
C GLY A 427 13.08 -2.23 -13.06
N LYS A 428 13.20 -1.73 -11.82
CA LYS A 428 12.99 -2.56 -10.62
C LYS A 428 11.52 -2.95 -10.46
N LEU A 429 10.59 -2.04 -10.75
CA LEU A 429 9.15 -2.29 -10.74
C LEU A 429 8.77 -3.38 -11.74
N ALA A 430 9.24 -3.30 -12.98
CA ALA A 430 9.00 -4.31 -14.01
C ALA A 430 9.48 -5.71 -13.57
N LYS A 431 10.65 -5.81 -12.93
CA LYS A 431 11.12 -7.08 -12.36
C LYS A 431 10.22 -7.61 -11.23
N GLN A 432 9.64 -6.70 -10.44
CA GLN A 432 8.67 -7.07 -9.41
C GLN A 432 7.33 -7.53 -10.02
N PHE A 433 6.93 -6.93 -11.14
CA PHE A 433 5.77 -7.40 -11.91
C PHE A 433 5.99 -8.80 -12.46
N ASP A 434 7.16 -9.08 -13.03
CA ASP A 434 7.51 -10.44 -13.48
C ASP A 434 7.42 -11.44 -12.32
N LYS A 435 7.97 -11.07 -11.15
CA LYS A 435 7.91 -11.90 -9.95
C LYS A 435 6.48 -12.17 -9.49
N ALA A 436 5.62 -11.15 -9.46
CA ALA A 436 4.23 -11.28 -9.04
C ALA A 436 3.41 -12.19 -9.97
N ILE A 437 3.67 -12.13 -11.28
CA ILE A 437 3.05 -13.04 -12.26
C ILE A 437 3.46 -14.49 -11.96
N VAL A 438 4.75 -14.75 -11.73
CA VAL A 438 5.23 -16.11 -11.40
C VAL A 438 4.63 -16.61 -10.09
N ILE A 439 4.62 -15.78 -9.03
CA ILE A 439 4.00 -16.13 -7.74
C ILE A 439 2.53 -16.54 -7.93
N SER A 440 1.77 -15.79 -8.73
CA SER A 440 0.37 -16.10 -8.97
C SER A 440 0.22 -17.42 -9.73
N GLN A 441 1.03 -17.66 -10.76
CA GLN A 441 1.01 -18.90 -11.54
C GLN A 441 1.39 -20.12 -10.70
N ASP A 442 2.37 -20.00 -9.80
CA ASP A 442 2.78 -21.08 -8.91
C ASP A 442 1.66 -21.44 -7.93
N LYS A 443 0.96 -20.44 -7.37
CA LYS A 443 -0.23 -20.68 -6.53
C LYS A 443 -1.35 -21.37 -7.31
N ASP A 444 -1.54 -21.02 -8.58
CA ASP A 444 -2.56 -21.65 -9.43
C ASP A 444 -2.23 -23.11 -9.68
N ASN A 445 -0.96 -23.40 -9.98
CA ASN A 445 -0.50 -24.78 -10.15
C ASN A 445 -0.67 -25.59 -8.85
N GLU A 446 -0.36 -25.00 -7.70
CA GLU A 446 -0.57 -25.62 -6.39
C GLU A 446 -2.05 -25.90 -6.13
N GLN A 447 -2.95 -24.94 -6.41
CA GLN A 447 -4.40 -25.12 -6.27
C GLN A 447 -4.98 -26.15 -7.23
N ILE A 448 -4.50 -26.20 -8.48
CA ILE A 448 -4.90 -27.22 -9.45
C ILE A 448 -4.45 -28.60 -8.96
N GLN A 449 -3.21 -28.73 -8.50
CA GLN A 449 -2.70 -29.98 -7.94
C GLN A 449 -3.50 -30.42 -6.70
N LEU A 450 -3.83 -29.49 -5.82
CA LEU A 450 -4.70 -29.72 -4.67
C LEU A 450 -6.08 -30.24 -5.08
N ALA A 451 -6.71 -29.61 -6.08
CA ALA A 451 -8.03 -30.01 -6.57
C ALA A 451 -8.00 -31.41 -7.22
N LEU A 452 -6.98 -31.70 -8.03
CA LEU A 452 -6.80 -33.01 -8.65
C LEU A 452 -6.59 -34.11 -7.61
N ILE A 453 -5.73 -33.89 -6.61
CA ILE A 453 -5.51 -34.87 -5.54
C ILE A 453 -6.80 -35.13 -4.75
N ARG A 454 -7.58 -34.09 -4.44
CA ARG A 454 -8.86 -34.25 -3.74
C ARG A 454 -9.88 -35.03 -4.57
N GLU A 455 -9.95 -34.76 -5.86
CA GLU A 455 -10.82 -35.50 -6.78
C GLU A 455 -10.39 -36.98 -6.89
N ASP A 456 -9.10 -37.26 -6.99
CA ASP A 456 -8.57 -38.62 -6.99
C ASP A 456 -8.94 -39.35 -5.68
N ILE A 457 -8.82 -38.69 -4.52
CA ILE A 457 -9.24 -39.26 -3.23
C ILE A 457 -10.74 -39.58 -3.24
N ARG A 458 -11.59 -38.65 -3.71
CA ARG A 458 -13.04 -38.85 -3.83
C ARG A 458 -13.37 -40.05 -4.72
N GLN A 459 -12.72 -40.16 -5.88
CA GLN A 459 -12.93 -41.28 -6.80
C GLN A 459 -12.51 -42.61 -6.18
N LEU A 460 -11.37 -42.67 -5.50
CA LEU A 460 -10.91 -43.87 -4.81
C LEU A 460 -11.90 -44.30 -3.71
N ILE A 461 -12.43 -43.34 -2.93
CA ILE A 461 -13.47 -43.63 -1.93
C ILE A 461 -14.72 -44.20 -2.60
N ASN A 462 -15.21 -43.56 -3.66
CA ASN A 462 -16.42 -43.99 -4.39
C ASN A 462 -16.26 -45.37 -5.06
N GLN A 463 -15.04 -45.74 -5.46
CA GLN A 463 -14.72 -47.05 -6.01
C GLN A 463 -14.47 -48.13 -4.94
N GLY A 464 -14.56 -47.78 -3.65
CA GLY A 464 -14.27 -48.70 -2.53
C GLY A 464 -12.78 -49.00 -2.35
N MET A 465 -11.89 -48.22 -2.98
CA MET A 465 -10.43 -48.36 -2.96
C MET A 465 -9.83 -47.68 -1.71
N ILE A 466 -10.31 -48.09 -0.53
CA ILE A 466 -10.08 -47.38 0.75
C ILE A 466 -8.60 -47.29 1.15
N SER A 467 -7.81 -48.35 0.94
CA SER A 467 -6.37 -48.32 1.28
C SER A 467 -5.59 -47.32 0.42
N GLN A 468 -5.96 -47.15 -0.85
CA GLN A 468 -5.34 -46.19 -1.76
C GLN A 468 -5.79 -44.75 -1.43
N ALA A 469 -7.07 -44.54 -1.11
CA ALA A 469 -7.56 -43.26 -0.62
C ALA A 469 -6.82 -42.83 0.66
N LYS A 470 -6.65 -43.75 1.61
CA LYS A 470 -5.91 -43.52 2.87
C LYS A 470 -4.44 -43.17 2.64
N TYR A 471 -3.78 -43.85 1.69
CA TYR A 471 -2.42 -43.52 1.28
C TYR A 471 -2.33 -42.11 0.69
N LEU A 472 -3.22 -41.78 -0.25
CA LEU A 472 -3.22 -40.48 -0.92
C LEU A 472 -3.55 -39.32 0.03
N ILE A 473 -4.45 -39.54 1.00
CA ILE A 473 -4.69 -38.60 2.11
C ILE A 473 -3.41 -38.39 2.93
N SER A 474 -2.67 -39.44 3.25
CA SER A 474 -1.41 -39.31 3.99
C SER A 474 -0.34 -38.55 3.21
N GLU A 475 -0.25 -38.74 1.89
CA GLU A 475 0.64 -37.94 1.04
C GLU A 475 0.21 -36.47 0.94
N TYR A 476 -1.10 -36.21 0.86
CA TYR A 476 -1.66 -34.86 0.92
C TYR A 476 -1.23 -34.14 2.20
N GLU A 477 -1.38 -34.78 3.36
CA GLU A 477 -1.09 -34.19 4.68
C GLU A 477 0.40 -33.84 4.90
N LYS A 478 1.31 -34.46 4.15
CA LYS A 478 2.75 -34.12 4.21
C LYS A 478 3.06 -32.81 3.52
N THR A 479 2.24 -32.42 2.55
CA THR A 479 2.55 -31.35 1.60
C THR A 479 1.62 -30.15 1.78
N PHE A 480 0.37 -30.38 2.18
CA PHE A 480 -0.68 -29.38 2.15
C PHE A 480 -1.42 -29.25 3.49
N PRO A 481 -1.98 -28.06 3.79
CA PRO A 481 -2.77 -27.86 4.99
C PRO A 481 -4.07 -28.68 4.97
N ILE A 482 -4.45 -29.20 6.14
CA ILE A 482 -5.67 -29.98 6.33
C ILE A 482 -6.89 -29.06 6.25
N THR A 483 -7.86 -29.44 5.41
CA THR A 483 -9.14 -28.75 5.25
C THR A 483 -10.30 -29.54 5.86
N SER A 484 -11.47 -28.90 6.00
CA SER A 484 -12.71 -29.58 6.41
C SER A 484 -12.98 -30.80 5.54
N GLU A 485 -12.88 -30.62 4.22
CA GLU A 485 -13.05 -31.66 3.20
C GLU A 485 -12.15 -32.88 3.42
N ILE A 486 -10.86 -32.67 3.76
CA ILE A 486 -9.94 -33.78 4.03
C ILE A 486 -10.33 -34.52 5.31
N TYR A 487 -10.78 -33.80 6.35
CA TYR A 487 -11.32 -34.47 7.54
C TYR A 487 -12.57 -35.28 7.22
N GLN A 488 -13.45 -34.81 6.35
CA GLN A 488 -14.61 -35.60 5.91
C GLN A 488 -14.17 -36.88 5.19
N MET A 489 -13.24 -36.78 4.23
CA MET A 489 -12.69 -37.95 3.52
C MET A 489 -12.08 -38.96 4.48
N LYS A 490 -11.33 -38.50 5.50
CA LYS A 490 -10.80 -39.36 6.58
C LYS A 490 -11.89 -40.03 7.39
N GLY A 491 -12.97 -39.29 7.68
CA GLY A 491 -14.15 -39.83 8.35
C GLY A 491 -14.83 -40.94 7.55
N ILE A 492 -15.02 -40.75 6.24
CA ILE A 492 -15.59 -41.75 5.33
C ILE A 492 -14.70 -43.00 5.21
N VAL A 493 -13.38 -42.81 5.12
CA VAL A 493 -12.39 -43.90 5.12
C VAL A 493 -12.47 -44.70 6.43
N ALA A 494 -12.47 -44.03 7.58
CA ALA A 494 -12.58 -44.69 8.88
C ALA A 494 -13.92 -45.41 9.06
N PHE A 495 -15.02 -44.81 8.59
CA PHE A 495 -16.34 -45.42 8.57
C PHE A 495 -16.35 -46.71 7.75
N SER A 496 -15.75 -46.68 6.56
CA SER A 496 -15.64 -47.84 5.66
C SER A 496 -14.79 -48.97 6.25
N GLU A 497 -13.84 -48.65 7.12
CA GLU A 497 -13.03 -49.61 7.89
C GLU A 497 -13.75 -50.11 9.17
N ASN A 498 -15.01 -49.75 9.40
CA ASN A 498 -15.79 -49.99 10.63
C ASN A 498 -15.17 -49.35 11.90
N ASN A 499 -14.31 -48.36 11.74
CA ASN A 499 -13.71 -47.60 12.85
C ASN A 499 -14.56 -46.35 13.15
N TYR A 500 -15.71 -46.59 13.77
CA TYR A 500 -16.72 -45.57 14.02
C TYR A 500 -16.26 -44.46 14.96
N LEU A 501 -15.36 -44.75 15.90
CA LEU A 501 -14.82 -43.75 16.84
C LEU A 501 -13.97 -42.71 16.10
N ASP A 502 -13.07 -43.16 15.22
CA ASP A 502 -12.24 -42.26 14.44
C ASP A 502 -13.06 -41.51 13.39
N ALA A 503 -14.06 -42.15 12.79
CA ALA A 503 -15.00 -41.50 11.88
C ALA A 503 -15.71 -40.32 12.57
N GLU A 504 -16.25 -40.54 13.77
CA GLU A 504 -16.91 -39.50 14.57
C GLU A 504 -15.96 -38.34 14.88
N ASN A 505 -14.73 -38.65 15.29
CA ASN A 505 -13.72 -37.66 15.61
C ASN A 505 -13.36 -36.81 14.38
N PHE A 506 -13.18 -37.41 13.21
CA PHE A 506 -12.84 -36.67 12.00
C PHE A 506 -13.98 -35.78 11.52
N PHE A 507 -15.24 -36.25 11.53
CA PHE A 507 -16.37 -35.37 11.19
C PHE A 507 -16.51 -34.19 12.17
N LYS A 508 -16.27 -34.41 13.47
CA LYS A 508 -16.23 -33.31 14.45
C LYS A 508 -15.08 -32.33 14.21
N LEU A 509 -13.91 -32.81 13.77
CA LEU A 509 -12.79 -31.94 13.39
C LEU A 509 -13.10 -31.12 12.13
N ALA A 510 -13.82 -31.69 11.15
CA ALA A 510 -14.33 -30.96 10.00
C ALA A 510 -15.26 -29.80 10.46
N LEU A 511 -16.22 -30.10 11.33
CA LEU A 511 -17.13 -29.10 11.92
C LEU A 511 -16.44 -28.05 12.80
N LYS A 512 -15.24 -28.34 13.32
CA LYS A 512 -14.44 -27.34 14.03
C LYS A 512 -13.80 -26.33 13.07
N LEU A 513 -13.46 -26.77 11.86
CA LEU A 513 -12.92 -25.89 10.81
C LEU A 513 -14.04 -25.11 10.09
N TYR A 514 -15.18 -25.74 9.87
CA TYR A 514 -16.34 -25.12 9.25
C TYR A 514 -17.62 -25.56 9.97
N HIS A 515 -18.17 -24.69 10.82
CA HIS A 515 -19.19 -25.05 11.81
C HIS A 515 -20.50 -25.62 11.23
N PHE A 516 -20.84 -25.20 10.01
CA PHE A 516 -22.09 -25.56 9.35
C PHE A 516 -21.84 -26.29 8.03
N ASP A 517 -20.81 -27.13 8.01
CA ASP A 517 -20.47 -27.96 6.86
C ASP A 517 -21.54 -29.05 6.65
N VAL A 518 -22.39 -28.87 5.63
CA VAL A 518 -23.56 -29.72 5.36
C VAL A 518 -23.16 -31.18 5.16
N ASP A 519 -22.08 -31.45 4.43
CA ASP A 519 -21.60 -32.80 4.16
C ASP A 519 -21.07 -33.47 5.44
N ALA A 520 -20.35 -32.71 6.27
CA ALA A 520 -19.87 -33.24 7.56
C ALA A 520 -21.03 -33.53 8.53
N LEU A 521 -22.06 -32.67 8.55
CA LEU A 521 -23.27 -32.87 9.35
C LEU A 521 -24.08 -34.09 8.87
N PHE A 522 -24.24 -34.24 7.55
CA PHE A 522 -24.90 -35.39 6.95
C PHE A 522 -24.16 -36.69 7.32
N ASN A 523 -22.84 -36.74 7.10
CA ASN A 523 -22.03 -37.92 7.39
C ASN A 523 -22.03 -38.28 8.88
N LEU A 524 -22.00 -37.28 9.77
CA LEU A 524 -22.10 -37.49 11.21
C LEU A 524 -23.49 -38.00 11.61
N GLY A 525 -24.55 -37.49 10.99
CA GLY A 525 -25.92 -37.99 11.16
C GLY A 525 -26.06 -39.45 10.74
N TYR A 526 -25.50 -39.80 9.57
CA TYR A 526 -25.50 -41.17 9.04
C TYR A 526 -24.71 -42.13 9.92
N LEU A 527 -23.56 -41.71 10.43
CA LEU A 527 -22.79 -42.48 11.41
C LEU A 527 -23.63 -42.81 12.66
N TYR A 528 -24.35 -41.82 13.21
CA TYR A 528 -25.21 -42.04 14.37
C TYR A 528 -26.43 -42.91 14.06
N GLU A 529 -27.00 -42.81 12.86
CA GLU A 529 -28.07 -43.68 12.40
C GLU A 529 -27.62 -45.15 12.38
N VAL A 530 -26.44 -45.43 11.84
CA VAL A 530 -25.84 -46.79 11.81
C VAL A 530 -25.55 -47.33 13.22
N GLN A 531 -25.27 -46.45 14.18
CA GLN A 531 -25.07 -46.78 15.58
C GLN A 531 -26.36 -46.83 16.41
N GLU A 532 -27.54 -46.71 15.77
CA GLU A 532 -28.86 -46.67 16.43
C GLU A 532 -29.02 -45.51 17.43
N GLN A 533 -28.21 -44.45 17.30
CA GLN A 533 -28.29 -43.22 18.11
C GLN A 533 -29.21 -42.19 17.41
N TYR A 534 -30.47 -42.57 17.25
CA TYR A 534 -31.46 -41.86 16.42
C TYR A 534 -31.66 -40.38 16.78
N ASP A 535 -31.68 -40.04 18.08
CA ASP A 535 -31.82 -38.64 18.52
C ASP A 535 -30.68 -37.76 18.00
N ARG A 536 -29.45 -38.27 18.03
CA ARG A 536 -28.26 -37.55 17.54
C ARG A 536 -28.22 -37.51 16.02
N ALA A 537 -28.66 -38.58 15.35
CA ALA A 537 -28.78 -38.61 13.90
C ALA A 537 -29.73 -37.52 13.40
N VAL A 538 -30.95 -37.46 13.96
CA VAL A 538 -31.97 -36.45 13.63
C VAL A 538 -31.50 -35.03 13.96
N GLN A 539 -30.78 -34.84 15.07
CA GLN A 539 -30.22 -33.52 15.40
C GLN A 539 -29.26 -33.02 14.31
N ASN A 540 -28.34 -33.87 13.85
CA ASN A 540 -27.37 -33.50 12.82
C ASN A 540 -28.04 -33.32 11.45
N TYR A 541 -29.01 -34.16 11.09
CA TYR A 541 -29.76 -33.99 9.84
C TYR A 541 -30.59 -32.71 9.80
N ASN A 542 -31.22 -32.32 10.92
CA ASN A 542 -31.93 -31.04 10.99
C ASN A 542 -30.98 -29.85 10.87
N LEU A 543 -29.80 -29.93 11.50
CA LEU A 543 -28.79 -28.90 11.37
C LEU A 543 -28.27 -28.83 9.94
N ALA A 544 -28.03 -29.98 9.28
CA ALA A 544 -27.65 -30.00 7.86
C ALA A 544 -28.73 -29.34 6.98
N LEU A 545 -30.01 -29.60 7.26
CA LEU A 545 -31.15 -29.05 6.52
C LEU A 545 -31.24 -27.51 6.64
N GLU A 546 -30.91 -26.95 7.81
CA GLU A 546 -30.93 -25.50 8.06
C GLU A 546 -29.94 -24.73 7.17
N TYR A 547 -28.80 -25.34 6.84
CA TYR A 547 -27.70 -24.72 6.08
C TYR A 547 -27.53 -25.31 4.67
N CYS A 548 -28.42 -26.20 4.24
CA CYS A 548 -28.39 -26.80 2.91
C CYS A 548 -29.09 -25.91 1.87
N ASP A 549 -28.44 -25.68 0.74
CA ASP A 549 -29.03 -24.99 -0.41
C ASP A 549 -29.43 -25.94 -1.57
N ASP A 550 -29.03 -27.22 -1.50
CA ASP A 550 -29.33 -28.24 -2.52
C ASP A 550 -30.69 -28.93 -2.25
N GLU A 551 -31.64 -28.75 -3.17
CA GLU A 551 -33.00 -29.29 -3.03
C GLU A 551 -33.05 -30.82 -3.05
N LEU A 552 -32.17 -31.50 -3.79
CA LEU A 552 -32.13 -32.98 -3.80
C LEU A 552 -31.63 -33.51 -2.46
N LEU A 553 -30.60 -32.87 -1.90
CA LEU A 553 -30.06 -33.25 -0.59
C LEU A 553 -31.07 -32.94 0.53
N LYS A 554 -31.85 -31.86 0.44
CA LYS A 554 -32.97 -31.61 1.36
C LYS A 554 -34.02 -32.70 1.32
N GLU A 555 -34.40 -33.17 0.13
CA GLU A 555 -35.33 -34.29 -0.01
C GLU A 555 -34.80 -35.57 0.64
N GLU A 556 -33.51 -35.85 0.46
CA GLU A 556 -32.84 -36.99 1.11
C GLU A 556 -32.83 -36.86 2.64
N LEU A 557 -32.42 -35.71 3.17
CA LEU A 557 -32.43 -35.41 4.60
C LEU A 557 -33.84 -35.54 5.20
N HIS A 558 -34.87 -35.03 4.52
CA HIS A 558 -36.27 -35.20 4.95
C HIS A 558 -36.72 -36.67 4.93
N SER A 559 -36.27 -37.45 3.94
CA SER A 559 -36.54 -38.89 3.89
C SER A 559 -35.90 -39.61 5.06
N LYS A 560 -34.62 -39.34 5.34
CA LYS A 560 -33.85 -39.88 6.46
C LYS A 560 -34.50 -39.59 7.82
N ILE A 561 -34.88 -38.33 8.06
CA ILE A 561 -35.55 -37.93 9.31
C ILE A 561 -36.89 -38.65 9.46
N ARG A 562 -37.72 -38.70 8.41
CA ARG A 562 -39.02 -39.40 8.46
C ARG A 562 -38.86 -40.89 8.73
N PHE A 563 -37.88 -41.53 8.09
CA PHE A 563 -37.60 -42.94 8.30
C PHE A 563 -37.26 -43.24 9.77
N ILE A 564 -36.40 -42.44 10.39
CA ILE A 564 -36.02 -42.58 11.80
C ILE A 564 -37.20 -42.31 12.73
N GLN A 565 -38.07 -41.34 12.41
CA GLN A 565 -39.23 -41.02 13.24
C GLN A 565 -40.38 -42.03 13.12
N SER A 566 -40.36 -42.86 12.07
CA SER A 566 -41.39 -43.87 11.78
C SER A 566 -41.08 -45.26 12.32
N ASN A 567 -39.85 -45.50 12.76
CA ASN A 567 -39.36 -46.74 13.37
C ASN A 567 -38.92 -46.47 14.81
#